data_AF-A0A800N891-F1
#
_entry.id   AF-A0A800N891-F1
#
_cell.length_a   1.000
_cell.length_b   1.000
_cell.length_c   1.000
_cell.angle_alpha   90.00
_cell.angle_beta   90.00
_cell.angle_gamma   90.00
#
_symmetry.space_group_name_H-M   'P 1'
#
loop_
_entity.id
_entity.type
_entity.pdbx_description
1 polymer ?
#
loop_
_entity_poly.entity_id
_entity_poly.type
_entity_poly.pdbx_seq_one_letter_code
_entity_poly.pdbx_strand_id
1 'polypeptide(L)'
;MLYEVRGERGKFGFLEIPLIKGKDNQMDWLFWTSDNQQLTGNLKIKGKNQETGQDFVSKGKIINKEKSIKDLPKKYKPSPLNDNNSFNAAKKHEFTPTSIASTSITFTESGMWELEVLVNEKVIGIMQVFVKDSEAGIHYLKN
;
A
#
# COMPACT_ATOMS: atom_id res chain seq x y z
N MET A 1 10.89 5.42 14.84
CA MET A 1 9.70 4.62 14.49
C MET A 1 9.92 4.06 13.10
N LEU A 2 9.95 2.74 12.97
CA LEU A 2 10.09 2.03 11.70
C LEU A 2 8.67 1.75 11.20
N TYR A 3 8.33 2.20 10.00
CA TYR A 3 7.02 1.90 9.39
C TYR A 3 7.17 0.68 8.50
N GLU A 4 6.30 -0.30 8.69
CA GLU A 4 6.20 -1.45 7.78
C GLU A 4 5.38 -1.05 6.55
N VAL A 5 5.80 -1.54 5.39
CA VAL A 5 5.10 -1.31 4.12
C VAL A 5 4.74 -2.67 3.54
N ARG A 6 3.47 -2.83 3.15
CA ARG A 6 2.98 -3.99 2.41
C ARG A 6 2.76 -3.63 0.95
N GLY A 7 3.28 -4.47 0.05
CA GLY A 7 3.13 -4.26 -1.40
C GLY A 7 4.15 -5.04 -2.21
N GLU A 8 4.39 -4.60 -3.43
CA GLU A 8 5.36 -5.18 -4.35
C GLU A 8 6.67 -4.38 -4.32
N ARG A 9 7.76 -5.05 -3.93
CA ARG A 9 9.08 -4.43 -3.76
C ARG A 9 9.52 -3.71 -5.04
N GLY A 10 9.97 -2.47 -4.88
CA GLY A 10 10.48 -1.66 -5.99
C GLY A 10 9.38 -1.05 -6.89
N LYS A 11 8.10 -1.34 -6.65
CA LYS A 11 6.97 -0.78 -7.41
C LYS A 11 6.04 0.08 -6.58
N PHE A 12 5.34 -0.52 -5.62
CA PHE A 12 4.36 0.19 -4.79
C PHE A 12 4.10 -0.55 -3.49
N GLY A 13 3.52 0.15 -2.54
CA GLY A 13 3.03 -0.43 -1.30
C GLY A 13 2.30 0.62 -0.48
N PHE A 14 1.65 0.20 0.59
CA PHE A 14 0.99 1.11 1.52
C PHE A 14 1.53 0.90 2.93
N LEU A 15 1.38 1.92 3.78
CA LEU A 15 1.74 1.81 5.20
C LEU A 15 0.91 0.72 5.87
N GLU A 16 1.57 -0.27 6.47
CA GLU A 16 0.88 -1.38 7.11
C GLU A 16 0.03 -0.84 8.26
N ILE A 17 -1.28 -0.91 8.07
CA ILE A 17 -2.30 -0.62 9.06
C ILE A 17 -3.30 -1.79 9.10
N PRO A 18 -3.90 -2.07 10.26
CA PRO A 18 -4.97 -3.04 10.33
C PRO A 18 -6.17 -2.56 9.51
N LEU A 19 -6.59 -3.37 8.52
CA LEU A 19 -7.79 -3.11 7.73
C LEU A 19 -8.99 -3.73 8.42
N ILE A 20 -10.05 -2.95 8.64
CA ILE A 20 -11.21 -3.35 9.42
C ILE A 20 -12.48 -3.24 8.57
N LYS A 21 -13.27 -4.31 8.58
CA LYS A 21 -14.60 -4.39 7.97
C LYS A 21 -15.51 -3.27 8.49
N GLY A 22 -16.28 -2.67 7.60
CA GLY A 22 -17.28 -1.63 7.88
C GLY A 22 -16.69 -0.27 8.27
N LYS A 23 -15.37 -0.14 8.40
CA LYS A 23 -14.69 1.13 8.69
C LYS A 23 -14.19 1.79 7.41
N ASP A 24 -14.03 3.10 7.47
CA ASP A 24 -13.25 3.83 6.48
C ASP A 24 -11.75 3.58 6.74
N ASN A 25 -11.11 2.83 5.85
CA ASN A 25 -9.70 2.50 5.93
C ASN A 25 -8.92 3.45 5.01
N GLN A 26 -8.25 4.43 5.61
CA GLN A 26 -7.35 5.32 4.87
C GLN A 26 -6.02 4.62 4.59
N MET A 27 -5.78 4.30 3.33
CA MET A 27 -4.53 3.68 2.88
C MET A 27 -3.62 4.73 2.26
N ASP A 28 -2.44 4.93 2.85
CA ASP A 28 -1.40 5.80 2.33
C ASP A 28 -0.41 4.99 1.49
N TRP A 29 -0.42 5.27 0.19
CA TRP A 29 0.35 4.59 -0.83
C TRP A 29 1.68 5.29 -1.10
N LEU A 30 2.67 4.46 -1.33
CA LEU A 30 4.05 4.80 -1.66
C LEU A 30 4.40 4.13 -2.99
N PHE A 31 4.98 4.89 -3.90
CA PHE A 31 5.37 4.40 -5.22
C PHE A 31 6.87 4.50 -5.42
N TRP A 32 7.50 3.39 -5.79
CA TRP A 32 8.91 3.28 -6.14
C TRP A 32 9.05 3.07 -7.65
N THR A 33 10.18 3.47 -8.19
CA THR A 33 10.44 3.38 -9.63
C THR A 33 11.68 2.54 -9.86
N SER A 34 11.58 1.49 -10.68
CA SER A 34 12.73 0.75 -11.23
C SER A 34 13.44 1.55 -12.34
N ASP A 35 12.70 2.37 -13.11
CA ASP A 35 13.16 2.92 -14.39
C ASP A 35 13.09 4.46 -14.50
N ASN A 36 13.22 5.19 -13.38
CA ASN A 36 13.21 6.67 -13.33
C ASN A 36 11.96 7.39 -13.88
N GLN A 37 10.90 6.69 -14.29
CA GLN A 37 9.63 7.31 -14.68
C GLN A 37 8.78 7.58 -13.44
N GLN A 38 8.70 8.84 -13.04
CA GLN A 38 7.90 9.27 -11.90
C GLN A 38 6.41 9.01 -12.17
N LEU A 39 5.80 8.18 -11.32
CA LEU A 39 4.36 7.92 -11.40
C LEU A 39 3.60 9.17 -10.93
N THR A 40 2.75 9.68 -11.81
CA THR A 40 1.84 10.82 -11.59
C THR A 40 0.47 10.51 -12.15
N GLY A 41 -0.56 11.20 -11.66
CA GLY A 41 -1.91 11.12 -12.21
C GLY A 41 -2.90 10.39 -11.31
N ASN A 42 -3.78 9.61 -11.93
CA ASN A 42 -4.91 9.00 -11.22
C ASN A 42 -4.54 7.62 -10.69
N LEU A 43 -4.72 7.42 -9.39
CA LEU A 43 -4.66 6.11 -8.75
C LEU A 43 -6.07 5.52 -8.73
N LYS A 44 -6.18 4.24 -9.10
CA LYS A 44 -7.39 3.45 -8.92
C LYS A 44 -7.01 2.13 -8.27
N ILE A 45 -7.73 1.77 -7.23
CA ILE A 45 -7.62 0.48 -6.55
C ILE A 45 -8.92 -0.26 -6.82
N LYS A 46 -8.83 -1.46 -7.38
CA LYS A 46 -9.98 -2.38 -7.42
C LYS A 46 -9.73 -3.50 -6.44
N GLY A 47 -10.68 -3.76 -5.56
CA GLY A 47 -10.61 -4.89 -4.66
C GLY A 47 -11.62 -5.95 -5.02
N LYS A 48 -11.26 -7.21 -4.81
CA LYS A 48 -12.18 -8.35 -4.89
C LYS A 48 -11.96 -9.28 -3.70
N ASN A 49 -13.02 -9.57 -2.96
CA ASN A 49 -13.00 -10.56 -1.90
C ASN A 49 -12.88 -11.95 -2.53
N GLN A 50 -11.91 -12.75 -2.10
CA GLN A 50 -11.62 -14.04 -2.71
C GLN A 50 -12.66 -15.12 -2.39
N GLU A 51 -13.40 -14.97 -1.29
CA GLU A 51 -14.42 -15.93 -0.85
C GLU A 51 -15.81 -15.55 -1.34
N THR A 52 -16.22 -14.29 -1.14
CA THR A 52 -17.57 -13.83 -1.47
C THR A 52 -17.70 -13.32 -2.90
N GLY A 53 -16.58 -13.03 -3.57
CA GLY A 53 -16.54 -12.44 -4.90
C GLY A 53 -16.94 -10.97 -4.96
N GLN A 54 -17.26 -10.35 -3.82
CA GLN A 54 -17.62 -8.94 -3.73
C GLN A 54 -16.49 -8.04 -4.19
N ASP A 55 -16.80 -6.94 -4.88
CA ASP A 55 -15.83 -6.00 -5.39
C ASP A 55 -16.03 -4.57 -4.88
N PHE A 56 -15.00 -3.75 -5.05
CA PHE A 56 -15.07 -2.30 -4.88
C PHE A 56 -14.09 -1.60 -5.83
N VAL A 57 -14.30 -0.30 -6.01
CA VAL A 57 -13.34 0.59 -6.68
C VAL A 57 -13.12 1.82 -5.83
N SER A 58 -11.87 2.10 -5.47
CA SER A 58 -11.45 3.33 -4.82
C SER A 58 -10.51 4.14 -5.72
N LYS A 59 -10.56 5.46 -5.61
CA LYS A 59 -9.78 6.39 -6.45
C LYS A 59 -8.99 7.34 -5.57
N GLY A 60 -7.80 7.68 -6.03
CA GLY A 60 -6.92 8.67 -5.42
C GLY A 60 -6.16 9.44 -6.48
N LYS A 61 -5.37 10.41 -6.05
CA LYS A 61 -4.49 11.18 -6.93
C LYS A 61 -3.05 11.01 -6.48
N ILE A 62 -2.18 10.61 -7.40
CA ILE A 62 -0.75 10.51 -7.16
C ILE A 62 -0.14 11.89 -7.28
N ILE A 63 0.53 12.30 -6.21
CA ILE A 63 1.24 13.58 -6.13
C ILE A 63 2.75 13.36 -6.05
N ASN A 64 3.48 14.26 -6.73
CA ASN A 64 4.92 14.26 -6.74
C ASN A 64 5.48 14.79 -5.42
N LYS A 65 6.59 14.20 -5.01
CA LYS A 65 7.20 14.37 -3.70
C LYS A 65 8.20 15.54 -3.61
N GLU A 66 8.16 16.49 -4.54
CA GLU A 66 9.05 17.67 -4.54
C GLU A 66 8.91 18.52 -3.26
N LYS A 67 7.78 18.42 -2.53
CA LYS A 67 7.60 19.05 -1.22
C LYS A 67 7.74 18.04 -0.08
N SER A 68 9.00 17.82 0.29
CA SER A 68 9.58 17.46 1.59
C SER A 68 8.71 16.69 2.61
N ILE A 69 9.09 15.43 2.81
CA ILE A 69 8.81 14.58 3.97
C ILE A 69 9.42 15.18 5.26
N LYS A 70 8.81 16.19 5.87
CA LYS A 70 9.17 16.53 7.26
C LYS A 70 8.40 15.68 8.28
N ASP A 71 7.33 15.01 7.85
CA ASP A 71 6.41 14.31 8.76
C ASP A 71 6.34 12.79 8.60
N LEU A 72 7.05 12.17 7.64
CA LEU A 72 7.16 10.70 7.64
C LEU A 72 8.40 10.24 8.41
N PRO A 73 8.27 9.37 9.41
CA PRO A 73 9.40 9.03 10.26
C PRO A 73 10.53 8.28 9.55
N LYS A 74 11.73 8.51 10.08
CA LYS A 74 12.99 7.98 9.58
C LYS A 74 12.98 6.44 9.62
N LYS A 75 13.01 5.86 8.41
CA LYS A 75 13.22 4.45 8.01
C LYS A 75 11.92 3.65 7.85
N TYR A 76 11.79 3.05 6.67
CA TYR A 76 10.77 2.07 6.29
C TYR A 76 11.43 0.72 6.09
N LYS A 77 10.74 -0.37 6.44
CA LYS A 77 11.15 -1.72 6.06
C LYS A 77 10.05 -2.31 5.16
N PRO A 78 10.28 -2.47 3.86
CA PRO A 78 9.33 -3.15 3.00
C PRO A 78 9.28 -4.64 3.40
N SER A 79 8.07 -5.16 3.59
CA SER A 79 7.83 -6.59 3.81
C SER A 79 7.15 -7.15 2.57
N PRO A 80 7.89 -7.78 1.64
CA PRO A 80 7.29 -8.40 0.46
C PRO A 80 6.48 -9.65 0.83
N LEU A 81 5.40 -9.92 0.10
CA LEU A 81 4.63 -11.16 0.23
C LEU A 81 5.35 -12.38 -0.36
N ASN A 82 6.40 -12.19 -1.17
CA ASN A 82 7.06 -13.29 -1.87
C ASN A 82 8.53 -12.94 -2.21
N ASP A 83 9.48 -13.19 -1.30
CA ASP A 83 10.92 -13.09 -1.58
C ASP A 83 11.59 -14.42 -1.19
N ASN A 84 11.53 -15.39 -2.09
CA ASN A 84 12.33 -16.62 -1.98
C ASN A 84 13.74 -16.45 -2.57
N ASN A 85 14.18 -15.24 -2.95
CA ASN A 85 15.51 -15.08 -3.56
C ASN A 85 16.27 -13.81 -3.17
N SER A 86 17.28 -14.08 -2.34
CA SER A 86 18.63 -13.53 -2.43
C SER A 86 18.94 -12.18 -1.77
N PHE A 87 19.93 -12.29 -0.90
CA PHE A 87 20.48 -11.34 0.04
C PHE A 87 21.49 -10.36 -0.58
N ASN A 88 21.37 -10.01 -1.87
CA ASN A 88 22.44 -9.28 -2.56
C ASN A 88 21.98 -7.92 -3.10
N ALA A 89 22.54 -6.88 -2.46
CA ALA A 89 22.67 -5.50 -2.90
C ALA A 89 21.38 -4.66 -3.06
N ALA A 90 20.76 -4.27 -1.94
CA ALA A 90 19.80 -3.17 -1.93
C ALA A 90 20.51 -1.85 -2.28
N LYS A 91 20.38 -1.39 -3.54
CA LYS A 91 20.88 -0.08 -3.97
C LYS A 91 20.16 1.01 -3.17
N LYS A 92 20.87 2.08 -2.76
CA LYS A 92 20.32 3.21 -1.97
C LYS A 92 19.03 3.84 -2.53
N HIS A 93 18.76 3.69 -3.83
CA HIS A 93 17.55 4.17 -4.51
C HIS A 93 16.30 3.31 -4.28
N GLU A 94 16.42 2.09 -3.74
CA GLU A 94 15.26 1.23 -3.42
C GLU A 94 14.46 1.70 -2.21
N PHE A 95 15.01 2.60 -1.38
CA PHE A 95 14.41 2.89 -0.07
C PHE A 95 13.49 4.10 -0.03
N THR A 96 13.56 5.00 -1.02
CA THR A 96 12.77 6.25 -0.98
C THR A 96 11.71 6.24 -2.08
N PRO A 97 10.41 6.23 -1.74
CA PRO A 97 9.37 6.33 -2.76
C PRO A 97 9.44 7.71 -3.44
N THR A 98 9.16 7.75 -4.73
CA THR A 98 9.24 8.96 -5.58
C THR A 98 7.93 9.75 -5.63
N SER A 99 6.82 9.08 -5.33
CA SER A 99 5.48 9.66 -5.29
C SER A 99 4.62 9.00 -4.21
N ILE A 100 3.53 9.67 -3.82
CA ILE A 100 2.58 9.19 -2.82
C ILE A 100 1.13 9.42 -3.27
N ALA A 101 0.20 8.70 -2.66
CA ALA A 101 -1.24 8.95 -2.79
C ALA A 101 -1.96 8.46 -1.53
N SER A 102 -3.21 8.87 -1.34
CA SER A 102 -4.09 8.31 -0.32
C SER A 102 -5.41 7.88 -0.94
N THR A 103 -5.96 6.78 -0.45
CA THR A 103 -7.30 6.29 -0.81
C THR A 103 -8.07 5.94 0.45
N SER A 104 -9.37 6.19 0.43
CA SER A 104 -10.31 5.73 1.46
C SER A 104 -11.05 4.50 0.92
N ILE A 105 -11.12 3.44 1.73
CA ILE A 105 -11.73 2.16 1.35
C ILE A 105 -12.57 1.63 2.51
N THR A 106 -13.84 1.34 2.23
CA THR A 106 -14.71 0.61 3.16
C THR A 106 -14.89 -0.81 2.67
N PHE A 107 -14.25 -1.76 3.36
CA PHE A 107 -14.46 -3.19 3.11
C PHE A 107 -15.76 -3.62 3.77
N THR A 108 -16.66 -4.18 2.98
CA THR A 108 -17.97 -4.67 3.44
C THR A 108 -17.87 -6.00 4.17
N GLU A 109 -16.85 -6.81 3.87
CA GLU A 109 -16.61 -8.12 4.46
C GLU A 109 -15.16 -8.28 4.93
N SER A 110 -14.96 -9.12 5.93
CA SER A 110 -13.66 -9.57 6.40
C SER A 110 -13.11 -10.66 5.47
N GLY A 111 -11.88 -11.10 5.73
CA GLY A 111 -11.22 -12.16 4.98
C GLY A 111 -10.16 -11.64 4.01
N MET A 112 -9.78 -12.49 3.05
CA MET A 112 -8.74 -12.20 2.07
C MET A 112 -9.30 -11.42 0.88
N TRP A 113 -8.68 -10.27 0.62
CA TRP A 113 -8.99 -9.40 -0.51
C TRP A 113 -7.80 -9.30 -1.44
N GLU A 114 -8.07 -9.46 -2.74
CA GLU A 114 -7.11 -9.17 -3.80
C GLU A 114 -7.31 -7.72 -4.26
N LEU A 115 -6.23 -6.94 -4.24
CA LEU A 115 -6.21 -5.54 -4.64
C LEU A 115 -5.40 -5.38 -5.93
N GLU A 116 -6.08 -5.01 -7.01
CA GLU A 116 -5.48 -4.57 -8.27
C GLU A 116 -5.17 -3.07 -8.18
N VAL A 117 -3.91 -2.70 -8.37
CA VAL A 117 -3.43 -1.32 -8.30
C VAL A 117 -3.20 -0.80 -9.71
N LEU A 118 -3.93 0.26 -10.08
CA LEU A 118 -3.87 0.88 -11.39
C LEU A 118 -3.42 2.34 -11.30
N VAL A 119 -2.51 2.73 -12.18
CA VAL A 119 -2.09 4.12 -12.37
C VAL A 119 -2.41 4.52 -13.80
N ASN A 120 -3.21 5.58 -13.95
CA ASN A 120 -3.70 6.03 -15.26
C ASN A 120 -4.31 4.88 -16.09
N GLU A 121 -5.17 4.08 -15.46
CA GLU A 121 -5.83 2.90 -16.04
C GLU A 121 -4.91 1.72 -16.40
N LYS A 122 -3.59 1.83 -16.17
CA LYS A 122 -2.65 0.72 -16.35
C LYS A 122 -2.42 -0.01 -15.03
N VAL A 123 -2.59 -1.34 -15.05
CA VAL A 123 -2.25 -2.20 -13.91
C VAL A 123 -0.75 -2.16 -13.65
N ILE A 124 -0.34 -1.81 -12.43
CA ILE A 124 1.06 -1.80 -12.02
C ILE A 124 1.42 -3.00 -11.12
N GLY A 125 0.41 -3.63 -10.51
CA GLY A 125 0.53 -4.92 -9.84
C GLY A 125 -0.72 -5.26 -9.03
N ILE A 126 -0.66 -6.43 -8.41
CA ILE A 126 -1.74 -7.03 -7.63
C ILE A 126 -1.17 -7.47 -6.29
N MET A 127 -1.89 -7.26 -5.20
CA MET A 127 -1.49 -7.71 -3.87
C MET A 127 -2.66 -8.28 -3.08
N GLN A 128 -2.36 -9.06 -2.05
CA GLN A 128 -3.37 -9.59 -1.14
C GLN A 128 -3.29 -8.90 0.22
N VAL A 129 -4.46 -8.57 0.77
CA VAL A 129 -4.61 -7.99 2.10
C VAL A 129 -5.64 -8.77 2.89
N PHE A 130 -5.48 -8.79 4.21
CA PHE A 130 -6.43 -9.41 5.12
C PHE A 130 -7.22 -8.32 5.85
N VAL A 131 -8.55 -8.41 5.78
CA VAL A 131 -9.47 -7.50 6.46
C VAL A 131 -10.06 -8.21 7.68
N LYS A 132 -9.97 -7.57 8.84
CA LYS A 132 -10.45 -8.10 10.12
C LYS A 132 -11.90 -7.70 10.37
N ASP A 133 -12.62 -8.49 11.17
CA ASP A 133 -13.99 -8.17 11.60
C ASP A 133 -14.08 -6.97 12.55
N SER A 134 -13.07 -6.76 13.41
CA SER A 134 -13.05 -5.66 14.37
C SER A 134 -11.63 -5.31 14.84
N GLU A 135 -11.49 -4.18 15.54
CA GLU A 135 -10.22 -3.73 16.14
C GLU A 135 -9.83 -4.49 17.42
N ALA A 136 -10.68 -5.39 17.93
CA ALA A 136 -10.42 -6.10 19.17
C ALA A 136 -9.11 -6.91 19.06
N GLY A 137 -8.13 -6.57 19.91
CA GLY A 137 -6.79 -7.17 19.93
C GLY A 137 -5.67 -6.29 19.36
N ILE A 138 -5.94 -5.07 18.88
CA ILE A 138 -4.90 -4.09 18.56
C ILE A 138 -4.48 -3.39 19.86
N HIS A 139 -3.41 -3.89 20.48
CA HIS A 139 -2.71 -3.12 21.51
C HIS A 139 -1.95 -1.99 20.80
N TYR A 140 -2.56 -0.80 20.71
CA TYR A 140 -1.77 0.39 20.47
C TYR A 140 -0.77 0.50 21.61
N LEU A 141 0.52 0.40 21.32
CA LEU A 141 1.54 0.83 22.26
C LEU A 141 1.25 2.31 22.53
N LYS A 142 0.63 2.58 23.68
CA LYS A 142 0.54 3.94 24.21
C LYS A 142 1.98 4.42 24.39
N ASN A 143 2.36 5.47 23.68
CA ASN A 143 3.56 6.24 23.97
C ASN A 143 3.47 6.81 25.39
#